data_AF-A0A7S0M4P8-F1
#
_entry.id   AF-A0A7S0M4P8-F1
#
_cell.length_a   1.000
_cell.length_b   1.000
_cell.length_c   1.000
_cell.angle_alpha   90.00
_cell.angle_beta   90.00
_cell.angle_gamma   90.00
#
_symmetry.space_group_name_H-M   'P 1'
#
loop_
_entity.id
_entity.type
_entity.pdbx_description
1 polymer ?
#
loop_
_entity_poly.entity_id
_entity_poly.type
_entity_poly.pdbx_seq_one_letter_code
_entity_poly.pdbx_strand_id
1 'polypeptide(L)'
;GVKRCDQGQIENHFLEIPTGEGKSIVLGITSCIFALKGYHVDCVCYSKYLSARDEKDFLDVFDVLKSVTKDLGNIRYLTFEDLCETHIEGIRENVECVIYGKAQGCHSGPNEMNRVLLIDEADVFFTKRFYGNRHSPGFLLRTPEIKALIVHIWENRRAWTGDDQILHTQEYTAVVQKIS
;
A
#
# COMPACT_ATOMS: atom_id res chain seq x y z
N GLY A 1 -34.13 0.39 -8.33
CA GLY A 1 -33.61 0.23 -6.96
C GLY A 1 -32.96 -1.14 -6.85
N VAL A 2 -31.64 -1.20 -6.86
CA VAL A 2 -30.89 -2.45 -6.68
C VAL A 2 -30.84 -2.73 -5.19
N LYS A 3 -31.34 -3.91 -4.78
CA LYS A 3 -31.32 -4.37 -3.39
C LYS A 3 -29.87 -4.54 -2.95
N ARG A 4 -29.41 -3.76 -1.96
CA ARG A 4 -28.27 -4.15 -1.12
C ARG A 4 -28.71 -5.39 -0.36
N CYS A 5 -28.15 -6.56 -0.68
CA CYS A 5 -28.19 -7.69 0.26
C CYS A 5 -27.46 -7.25 1.51
N ASP A 6 -28.08 -7.44 2.69
CA ASP A 6 -27.41 -7.38 3.98
C ASP A 6 -26.18 -8.29 3.94
N GLN A 7 -25.00 -7.70 3.76
CA GLN A 7 -23.75 -8.41 3.96
C GLN A 7 -23.53 -8.42 5.47
N GLY A 8 -23.82 -9.57 6.08
CA GLY A 8 -23.48 -9.83 7.47
C GLY A 8 -22.03 -9.39 7.72
N GLN A 9 -21.85 -8.50 8.69
CA GLN A 9 -20.56 -7.95 9.03
C GLN A 9 -19.63 -9.12 9.41
N ILE A 10 -18.53 -9.30 8.66
CA ILE A 10 -17.55 -10.33 8.99
C ILE A 10 -16.90 -9.93 10.30
N GLU A 11 -17.06 -10.76 11.33
CA GLU A 11 -16.37 -10.56 12.59
C GLU A 11 -14.88 -10.89 12.46
N ASN A 12 -14.03 -10.13 13.14
CA ASN A 12 -12.61 -10.42 13.17
C ASN A 12 -12.36 -11.63 14.06
N HIS A 13 -11.63 -12.61 13.53
CA HIS A 13 -11.32 -13.84 14.24
C HIS A 13 -9.82 -14.00 14.42
N PHE A 14 -9.41 -14.52 15.57
CA PHE A 14 -8.04 -14.93 15.86
C PHE A 14 -8.05 -16.42 16.19
N LEU A 15 -7.26 -17.20 15.46
CA LEU A 15 -7.18 -18.64 15.65
C LEU A 15 -5.71 -19.06 15.79
N GLU A 16 -5.42 -19.77 16.88
CA GLU A 16 -4.11 -20.38 17.08
C GLU A 16 -4.07 -21.74 16.41
N ILE A 17 -3.25 -21.86 15.37
CA ILE A 17 -2.94 -23.13 14.70
C ILE A 17 -1.44 -23.39 14.90
N PRO A 18 -1.06 -24.43 15.66
CA PRO A 18 0.34 -24.77 15.89
C PRO A 18 1.12 -25.07 14.60
N THR A 19 2.43 -24.88 14.65
CA THR A 19 3.31 -25.22 13.53
C THR A 19 3.23 -26.72 13.23
N GLY A 20 3.04 -27.07 11.95
CA GLY A 20 2.89 -28.47 11.52
C GLY A 20 1.44 -28.94 11.38
N GLU A 21 0.46 -28.19 11.87
CA GLU A 21 -0.96 -28.54 11.80
C GLU A 21 -1.64 -28.14 10.47
N GLY A 22 -0.86 -27.73 9.47
CA GLY A 22 -1.37 -27.43 8.13
C GLY A 22 -2.01 -26.05 7.98
N LYS A 23 -1.54 -25.05 8.72
CA LYS A 23 -2.04 -23.67 8.65
C LYS A 23 -2.10 -23.10 7.22
N SER A 24 -1.07 -23.35 6.40
CA SER A 24 -1.03 -22.95 4.98
C SER A 24 -2.23 -23.49 4.18
N ILE A 25 -2.66 -24.73 4.47
CA ILE A 25 -3.83 -25.34 3.81
C ILE A 25 -5.11 -24.64 4.24
N VAL A 26 -5.25 -24.40 5.55
CA VAL A 26 -6.41 -23.69 6.11
C VAL A 26 -6.54 -22.30 5.49
N LEU A 27 -5.44 -21.55 5.39
CA LEU A 27 -5.42 -20.22 4.78
C LEU A 27 -5.77 -20.26 3.29
N GLY A 28 -5.22 -21.21 2.52
CA GLY A 28 -5.51 -21.33 1.10
C GLY A 28 -6.97 -21.70 0.82
N ILE A 29 -7.53 -22.66 1.56
CA ILE A 29 -8.96 -23.03 1.43
C ILE A 29 -9.86 -21.88 1.87
N THR A 30 -9.53 -21.21 2.98
CA THR A 30 -10.30 -20.06 3.47
C THR A 30 -10.31 -18.93 2.45
N SER A 31 -9.16 -18.69 1.80
CA SER A 31 -9.05 -17.72 0.70
C SER A 31 -9.96 -18.07 -0.47
N CYS A 32 -10.00 -19.35 -0.86
CA CYS A 32 -10.90 -19.83 -1.92
C CYS A 32 -12.38 -19.60 -1.57
N ILE A 33 -12.77 -19.89 -0.33
CA ILE A 33 -14.17 -19.72 0.13
C ILE A 33 -14.58 -18.25 0.08
N PHE A 34 -13.72 -17.34 0.54
CA PHE A 34 -14.00 -15.90 0.47
C PHE A 34 -14.04 -15.39 -0.98
N ALA A 35 -13.11 -15.83 -1.82
CA ALA A 35 -13.09 -15.47 -3.24
C ALA A 35 -14.36 -15.93 -3.98
N LEU A 36 -14.85 -17.15 -3.70
CA LEU A 36 -16.10 -17.67 -4.24
C LEU A 36 -17.34 -16.89 -3.78
N LYS A 37 -17.28 -16.28 -2.60
CA LYS A 37 -18.31 -15.37 -2.10
C LYS A 37 -18.20 -13.95 -2.69
N GLY A 38 -17.25 -13.72 -3.60
CA GLY A 38 -17.02 -12.42 -4.24
C GLY A 38 -16.16 -11.46 -3.41
N TYR A 39 -15.47 -11.94 -2.36
CA TYR A 39 -14.53 -11.13 -1.61
C TYR A 39 -13.15 -11.15 -2.27
N HIS A 40 -12.47 -10.02 -2.30
CA HIS A 40 -11.03 -10.00 -2.60
C HIS A 40 -10.26 -10.38 -1.35
N VAL A 41 -9.30 -11.28 -1.48
CA VAL A 41 -8.57 -11.84 -0.34
C VAL A 41 -7.11 -11.43 -0.41
N ASP A 42 -6.62 -10.84 0.67
CA ASP A 42 -5.20 -10.58 0.88
C ASP A 42 -4.70 -11.55 1.96
N CYS A 43 -3.93 -12.56 1.54
CA CYS A 43 -3.27 -13.49 2.44
C CYS A 43 -1.85 -12.96 2.72
N VAL A 44 -1.56 -12.67 3.98
CA VAL A 44 -0.33 -12.01 4.38
C VAL A 44 0.51 -12.92 5.26
N CYS A 45 1.76 -13.10 4.85
CA CYS A 45 2.77 -13.86 5.57
C CYS A 45 3.95 -12.94 5.96
N TYR A 46 4.77 -13.38 6.91
CA TYR A 46 6.00 -12.67 7.28
C TYR A 46 7.02 -12.59 6.14
N SER A 47 7.20 -13.71 5.44
CA SER A 47 8.28 -13.89 4.47
C SER A 47 7.75 -13.96 3.06
N LYS A 48 8.41 -13.24 2.14
CA LYS A 48 8.15 -13.34 0.71
C LYS A 48 8.28 -14.77 0.19
N TYR A 49 9.21 -15.55 0.74
CA TYR A 49 9.39 -16.95 0.36
C TYR A 49 8.18 -17.80 0.77
N LEU A 50 7.68 -17.65 2.00
CA LEU A 50 6.53 -18.41 2.49
C LEU A 50 5.26 -18.03 1.71
N SER A 51 5.06 -16.73 1.50
CA SER A 51 3.98 -16.18 0.68
C SER A 51 3.98 -16.77 -0.74
N ALA A 52 5.14 -16.76 -1.42
CA ALA A 52 5.27 -17.26 -2.78
C ALA A 52 5.15 -18.79 -2.88
N ARG A 53 5.61 -19.51 -1.87
CA ARG A 53 5.44 -20.97 -1.79
C ARG A 53 3.96 -21.32 -1.69
N ASP A 54 3.24 -20.72 -0.75
CA ASP A 54 1.84 -21.03 -0.51
C ASP A 54 0.96 -20.61 -1.70
N GLU A 55 1.26 -19.47 -2.32
CA GLU A 55 0.62 -19.07 -3.58
C GLU A 55 0.81 -20.13 -4.66
N LYS A 56 2.06 -20.58 -4.87
CA LYS A 56 2.41 -21.57 -5.89
C LYS A 56 1.70 -22.90 -5.65
N ASP A 57 1.64 -23.35 -4.40
CA ASP A 57 1.00 -24.62 -4.03
C ASP A 57 -0.52 -24.59 -4.28
N PHE A 58 -1.14 -23.41 -4.29
CA PHE A 58 -2.56 -23.22 -4.55
C PHE A 58 -2.92 -22.72 -5.96
N LEU A 59 -1.94 -22.41 -6.82
CA LEU A 59 -2.18 -21.91 -8.18
C LEU A 59 -3.16 -22.79 -8.97
N ASP A 60 -2.94 -24.11 -8.96
CA ASP A 60 -3.79 -25.06 -9.68
C ASP A 60 -5.24 -25.00 -9.19
N VAL A 61 -5.45 -24.83 -7.88
CA VAL A 61 -6.78 -24.68 -7.29
C VAL A 61 -7.41 -23.36 -7.73
N PHE A 62 -6.65 -22.26 -7.68
CA PHE A 62 -7.14 -20.95 -8.11
C PHE A 62 -7.54 -20.95 -9.59
N ASP A 63 -6.77 -21.60 -10.44
CA ASP A 63 -7.05 -21.67 -11.88
C ASP A 63 -8.29 -22.51 -12.18
N VAL A 64 -8.48 -23.62 -11.46
CA VAL A 64 -9.74 -24.39 -11.52
C VAL A 64 -10.91 -23.52 -11.09
N LEU A 65 -10.81 -22.80 -9.96
CA LEU A 65 -11.90 -21.94 -9.48
C LEU A 65 -12.24 -20.80 -10.44
N LYS A 66 -11.23 -20.16 -11.04
CA LYS A 66 -11.41 -19.14 -12.07
C LYS A 66 -12.10 -19.69 -13.32
N SER A 67 -11.84 -20.94 -13.69
CA SER A 67 -12.48 -21.58 -14.85
C SER A 67 -13.98 -21.81 -14.65
N VAL A 68 -14.41 -22.01 -13.40
CA VAL A 68 -15.82 -22.31 -13.05
C VAL A 68 -16.61 -21.05 -12.71
N THR A 69 -15.97 -19.99 -12.22
CA THR A 69 -16.65 -18.78 -11.74
C THR A 69 -16.05 -17.52 -12.37
N LYS A 70 -16.87 -16.79 -13.15
CA LYS A 70 -16.44 -15.55 -13.82
C LYS A 70 -16.21 -14.37 -12.87
N ASP A 71 -16.89 -14.37 -11.73
CA ASP A 71 -16.88 -13.29 -10.74
C ASP A 71 -16.02 -13.65 -9.51
N LEU A 72 -14.98 -14.47 -9.69
CA LEU A 72 -14.11 -14.87 -8.58
C LEU A 72 -13.35 -13.64 -8.06
N GLY A 73 -13.44 -13.40 -6.75
CA GLY A 73 -12.65 -12.38 -6.08
C GLY A 73 -11.15 -12.65 -6.24
N ASN A 74 -10.35 -11.59 -6.36
CA ASN A 74 -8.90 -11.73 -6.51
C ASN A 74 -8.28 -12.24 -5.20
N ILE A 75 -7.43 -13.27 -5.27
CA ILE A 75 -6.64 -13.77 -4.15
C ILE A 75 -5.20 -13.33 -4.36
N ARG A 76 -4.60 -12.65 -3.37
CA ARG A 76 -3.22 -12.19 -3.41
C ARG A 76 -2.46 -12.72 -2.20
N TYR A 77 -1.24 -13.18 -2.45
CA TYR A 77 -0.29 -13.53 -1.40
C TYR A 77 0.78 -12.44 -1.33
N LEU A 78 0.91 -11.83 -0.16
CA LEU A 78 1.77 -10.66 0.04
C LEU A 78 2.56 -10.79 1.34
N THR A 79 3.65 -10.02 1.45
CA THR A 79 4.22 -9.70 2.76
C THR A 79 3.48 -8.55 3.42
N PHE A 80 3.65 -8.41 4.74
CA PHE A 80 3.11 -7.26 5.46
C PHE A 80 3.64 -5.94 4.91
N GLU A 81 4.93 -5.90 4.56
CA GLU A 81 5.55 -4.75 3.92
C GLU A 81 4.90 -4.43 2.57
N ASP A 82 4.70 -5.43 1.70
CA ASP A 82 4.07 -5.21 0.40
C ASP A 82 2.64 -4.65 0.54
N LEU A 83 1.88 -5.17 1.52
CA LEU A 83 0.54 -4.66 1.83
C LEU A 83 0.60 -3.21 2.32
N CYS A 84 1.48 -2.89 3.28
CA CYS A 84 1.61 -1.53 3.81
C CYS A 84 2.05 -0.54 2.74
N GLU A 85 3.05 -0.88 1.92
CA GLU A 85 3.53 -0.02 0.83
C GLU A 85 2.42 0.27 -0.18
N THR A 86 1.57 -0.71 -0.50
CA THR A 86 0.41 -0.46 -1.39
C THR A 86 -0.53 0.60 -0.83
N HIS A 87 -0.74 0.62 0.49
CA HIS A 87 -1.57 1.63 1.14
C HIS A 87 -0.86 2.98 1.26
N ILE A 88 0.46 2.99 1.50
CA ILE A 88 1.27 4.19 1.67
C ILE A 88 1.53 4.88 0.32
N GLU A 89 1.72 4.14 -0.76
CA GLU A 89 1.94 4.71 -2.10
C GLU A 89 0.76 5.58 -2.52
N GLY A 90 -0.47 5.15 -2.25
CA GLY A 90 -1.66 5.98 -2.48
C GLY A 90 -1.65 7.30 -1.70
N ILE A 91 -1.02 7.34 -0.52
CA ILE A 91 -0.83 8.60 0.23
C ILE A 91 0.23 9.47 -0.46
N ARG A 92 1.34 8.89 -0.92
CA ARG A 92 2.41 9.62 -1.63
C ARG A 92 1.89 10.27 -2.90
N GLU A 93 1.15 9.53 -3.71
CA GLU A 93 0.50 10.03 -4.93
C GLU A 93 -0.46 11.19 -4.62
N ASN A 94 -1.28 11.04 -3.57
CA ASN A 94 -2.20 12.11 -3.13
C ASN A 94 -1.45 13.38 -2.71
N VAL A 95 -0.39 13.24 -1.92
CA VAL A 95 0.44 14.38 -1.49
C VAL A 95 1.10 15.05 -2.69
N GLU A 96 1.60 14.27 -3.64
CA GLU A 96 2.17 14.79 -4.88
C GLU A 96 1.13 15.55 -5.71
N CYS A 97 -0.09 15.03 -5.86
CA CYS A 97 -1.19 15.70 -6.55
C CYS A 97 -1.60 17.01 -5.88
N VAL A 98 -1.66 17.05 -4.54
CA VAL A 98 -1.95 18.27 -3.77
C VAL A 98 -0.87 19.33 -4.00
N ILE A 99 0.41 18.93 -3.96
CA ILE A 99 1.55 19.83 -4.10
C ILE A 99 1.71 20.39 -5.51
N TYR A 100 1.33 19.64 -6.54
CA TYR A 100 1.31 20.17 -7.91
C TYR A 100 0.03 20.93 -8.27
N GLY A 101 -0.83 21.26 -7.29
CA GLY A 101 -2.09 21.95 -7.54
C GLY A 101 -3.06 21.17 -8.44
N LYS A 102 -2.84 19.86 -8.62
CA LYS A 102 -3.66 18.97 -9.45
C LYS A 102 -4.83 18.39 -8.67
N ALA A 103 -5.26 19.04 -7.59
CA ALA A 103 -6.35 18.59 -6.72
C ALA A 103 -7.71 18.69 -7.43
N GLN A 104 -7.90 17.91 -8.50
CA GLN A 104 -9.17 17.26 -8.71
C GLN A 104 -9.20 16.09 -7.73
N GLY A 105 -10.33 15.85 -7.07
CA GLY A 105 -10.51 14.73 -6.14
C GLY A 105 -10.25 13.40 -6.85
N CYS A 106 -8.99 13.01 -6.95
CA CYS A 106 -8.55 11.78 -7.54
C CYS A 106 -8.53 10.73 -6.43
N HIS A 107 -9.16 9.61 -6.73
CA HIS A 107 -9.47 8.47 -5.87
C HIS A 107 -10.75 8.63 -5.05
N SER A 108 -11.86 8.20 -5.65
CA SER A 108 -12.64 7.13 -5.01
C SER A 108 -11.61 6.14 -4.43
N GLY A 109 -11.43 6.13 -3.10
CA GLY A 109 -10.55 5.18 -2.43
C GLY A 109 -10.79 3.78 -3.01
N PRO A 110 -9.76 2.90 -3.05
CA PRO A 110 -9.86 1.61 -3.71
C PRO A 110 -11.20 1.04 -3.32
N ASN A 111 -12.08 0.90 -4.32
CA ASN A 111 -13.49 0.56 -4.14
C ASN A 111 -13.53 -0.39 -2.95
N GLU A 112 -14.30 -0.07 -1.90
CA GLU A 112 -14.54 -0.97 -0.76
C GLU A 112 -15.31 -2.21 -1.25
N MET A 113 -14.90 -2.78 -2.37
CA MET A 113 -14.85 -4.19 -2.62
C MET A 113 -14.53 -4.87 -1.30
N ASN A 114 -15.56 -5.48 -0.74
CA ASN A 114 -15.53 -6.64 0.13
C ASN A 114 -14.17 -7.31 0.15
N ARG A 115 -13.27 -6.82 0.99
CA ARG A 115 -11.91 -7.33 1.15
C ARG A 115 -11.79 -8.06 2.47
N VAL A 116 -11.10 -9.18 2.45
CA VAL A 116 -10.77 -9.96 3.64
C VAL A 116 -9.26 -10.07 3.74
N LEU A 117 -8.74 -9.74 4.92
CA LEU A 117 -7.34 -9.87 5.26
C LEU A 117 -7.14 -11.16 6.08
N LEU A 118 -6.34 -12.08 5.57
CA LEU A 118 -5.95 -13.30 6.28
C LEU A 118 -4.48 -13.18 6.68
N ILE A 119 -4.18 -13.46 7.95
CA ILE A 119 -2.85 -13.28 8.52
C ILE A 119 -2.37 -14.63 9.06
N ASP A 120 -1.22 -15.09 8.59
CA ASP A 120 -0.60 -16.35 9.04
C ASP A 120 0.04 -16.21 10.45
N GLU A 121 0.94 -15.25 10.57
CA GLU A 121 1.79 -15.04 11.73
C GLU A 121 1.47 -13.67 12.33
N ALA A 122 0.81 -13.67 13.48
CA ALA A 122 0.46 -12.42 14.18
C ALA A 122 1.65 -11.83 14.95
N ASP A 123 2.69 -12.62 15.21
CA ASP A 123 3.91 -12.17 15.86
C ASP A 123 4.76 -11.25 14.96
N VAL A 124 4.49 -11.21 13.65
CA VAL A 124 5.09 -10.26 12.70
C VAL A 124 4.90 -8.81 13.16
N PHE A 125 3.75 -8.50 13.76
CA PHE A 125 3.44 -7.16 14.27
C PHE A 125 4.36 -6.72 15.40
N PHE A 126 5.03 -7.64 16.09
CA PHE A 126 5.95 -7.33 17.19
C PHE A 126 7.43 -7.29 16.75
N THR A 127 7.71 -7.46 15.47
CA THR A 127 9.08 -7.30 14.95
C THR A 127 9.53 -5.85 15.04
N LYS A 128 10.84 -5.61 15.25
CA LYS A 128 11.38 -4.23 15.29
C LYS A 128 11.11 -3.42 14.01
N ARG A 129 10.87 -4.10 12.89
CA ARG A 129 10.51 -3.44 11.62
C ARG A 129 9.14 -2.77 11.69
N PHE A 130 8.21 -3.37 12.41
CA PHE A 130 6.85 -2.88 12.58
C PHE A 130 6.69 -2.12 13.90
N TYR A 131 7.07 -2.73 15.02
CA TYR A 131 7.05 -2.14 16.35
C TYR A 131 8.42 -1.53 16.69
N GLY A 132 8.56 -0.21 16.48
CA GLY A 132 9.72 0.55 16.95
C GLY A 132 10.59 1.21 15.88
N ASN A 133 10.27 1.04 14.59
CA ASN A 133 10.87 1.83 13.52
C ASN A 133 9.87 2.86 12.97
N ARG A 134 10.38 4.04 12.63
CA ARG A 134 9.60 5.09 11.99
C ARG A 134 9.54 4.82 10.49
N HIS A 135 8.38 4.45 9.98
CA HIS A 135 8.16 4.52 8.53
C HIS A 135 8.19 6.00 8.14
N SER A 136 9.01 6.35 7.14
CA SER A 136 9.14 7.73 6.64
C SER A 136 8.46 7.84 5.28
N PRO A 137 7.17 8.21 5.23
CA PRO A 137 6.44 8.42 3.99
C PRO A 137 6.86 9.76 3.38
N GLY A 138 8.11 9.86 2.92
CA GLY A 138 8.62 11.05 2.25
C GLY A 138 8.58 10.87 0.73
N PHE A 139 7.86 11.72 0.02
CA PHE A 139 7.93 11.78 -1.45
C PHE A 139 9.07 12.73 -1.86
N LEU A 140 9.68 12.49 -3.02
CA LEU A 140 10.79 13.31 -3.53
C LEU A 140 10.29 14.23 -4.64
N LEU A 141 10.21 15.52 -4.35
CA LEU A 141 9.80 16.52 -5.32
C LEU A 141 10.94 16.80 -6.31
N ARG A 142 10.86 16.21 -7.51
CA ARG A 142 11.87 16.37 -8.57
C ARG A 142 11.40 17.38 -9.61
N THR A 143 11.58 18.66 -9.32
CA THR A 143 11.32 19.71 -10.31
C THR A 143 12.64 20.37 -10.77
N PRO A 144 12.79 20.71 -12.06
CA PRO A 144 13.94 21.46 -12.56
C PRO A 144 14.19 22.75 -11.78
N GLU A 145 13.10 23.39 -11.32
CA GLU A 145 13.11 24.63 -10.55
C GLU A 145 13.75 24.43 -9.16
N ILE A 146 13.43 23.33 -8.46
CA ILE A 146 14.07 23.00 -7.17
C ILE A 146 15.55 22.69 -7.38
N LYS A 147 15.90 21.97 -8.44
CA LYS A 147 17.30 21.69 -8.77
C LYS A 147 18.06 22.99 -9.03
N ALA A 148 17.48 23.90 -9.80
CA ALA A 148 18.06 25.21 -10.08
C ALA A 148 18.27 26.02 -8.79
N LEU A 149 17.29 26.03 -7.89
CA LEU A 149 17.41 26.67 -6.58
C LEU A 149 18.54 26.07 -5.74
N ILE A 150 18.63 24.74 -5.64
CA ILE A 150 19.72 24.08 -4.88
C ILE A 150 21.09 24.40 -5.48
N VAL A 151 21.22 24.39 -6.81
CA VAL A 151 22.47 24.76 -7.49
C VAL A 151 22.82 26.22 -7.22
N HIS A 152 21.85 27.14 -7.30
CA HIS A 152 22.05 28.56 -7.01
C HIS A 152 22.51 28.79 -5.56
N ILE A 153 21.87 28.13 -4.59
CA ILE A 153 22.27 28.15 -3.17
C ILE A 153 23.72 27.67 -3.03
N TRP A 154 24.07 26.56 -3.69
CA TRP A 154 25.39 25.96 -3.58
C TRP A 154 26.50 26.82 -4.18
N GLU A 155 26.26 27.43 -5.34
CA GLU A 155 27.20 28.32 -6.01
C GLU A 155 27.45 29.60 -5.19
N ASN A 156 26.41 30.15 -4.56
CA ASN A 156 26.47 31.39 -3.80
C ASN A 156 26.63 31.21 -2.29
N ARG A 157 26.85 29.98 -1.80
CA ARG A 157 26.90 29.61 -0.37
C ARG A 157 27.83 30.43 0.53
N ARG A 158 28.82 31.12 -0.05
CA ARG A 158 29.80 31.95 0.69
C ARG A 158 29.40 33.42 0.77
N ALA A 159 28.50 33.86 -0.10
CA ALA A 159 28.06 35.25 -0.18
C ALA A 159 26.84 35.53 0.72
N TRP A 160 26.23 34.49 1.26
CA TRP A 160 24.97 34.60 1.99
C TRP A 160 25.22 34.82 3.48
N THR A 161 24.56 35.82 4.04
CA THR A 161 24.65 36.17 5.46
C THR A 161 23.41 35.76 6.26
N GLY A 162 22.34 35.29 5.59
CA GLY A 162 21.12 34.77 6.21
C GLY A 162 20.09 34.24 5.19
N ASP A 163 19.12 33.46 5.67
CA ASP A 163 18.14 32.73 4.83
C ASP A 163 17.10 33.64 4.14
N ASP A 164 16.92 34.88 4.60
CA ASP A 164 15.96 35.82 4.01
C ASP A 164 16.34 36.25 2.58
N GLN A 165 17.63 36.19 2.23
CA GLN A 165 18.12 36.56 0.90
C GLN A 165 17.62 35.59 -0.18
N ILE A 166 17.31 34.35 0.19
CA ILE A 166 16.83 33.30 -0.71
C ILE A 166 15.45 33.63 -1.23
N LEU A 167 14.59 34.19 -0.37
CA LEU A 167 13.18 34.48 -0.66
C LEU A 167 13.01 35.48 -1.81
N HIS A 168 14.04 36.28 -2.09
CA HIS A 168 14.06 37.29 -3.13
C HIS A 168 14.71 36.83 -4.45
N THR A 169 15.17 35.57 -4.51
CA THR A 169 15.78 35.02 -5.74
C THR A 169 14.74 34.64 -6.78
N GLN A 170 15.13 34.69 -8.05
CA GLN A 170 14.26 34.26 -9.16
C GLN A 170 14.00 32.76 -9.10
N GLU A 171 15.00 32.00 -8.66
CA GLU A 171 14.94 30.55 -8.45
C GLU A 171 13.93 30.18 -7.37
N TYR A 172 13.88 30.93 -6.26
CA TYR A 172 12.86 30.72 -5.23
C TYR A 172 11.46 31.03 -5.76
N THR A 173 11.31 32.15 -6.48
CA THR A 173 10.01 32.54 -7.07
C THR A 173 9.52 31.49 -8.08
N ALA A 174 10.41 30.93 -8.90
CA ALA A 174 10.09 29.88 -9.85
C ALA A 174 9.59 28.59 -9.17
N VAL A 175 10.17 28.23 -8.02
CA VAL A 175 9.71 27.09 -7.21
C VAL A 175 8.32 27.37 -6.64
N VAL A 176 8.09 28.56 -6.07
CA VAL A 176 6.79 28.94 -5.49
C VAL A 176 5.69 28.92 -6.55
N GLN A 177 5.93 29.46 -7.75
CA GLN A 177 4.98 29.45 -8.87
C GLN A 177 4.65 28.04 -9.39
N LYS A 178 5.52 27.07 -9.16
CA LYS A 178 5.32 25.68 -9.61
C LYS A 178 4.53 24.85 -8.59
N ILE A 179 4.61 25.22 -7.32
CA ILE A 179 4.02 24.49 -6.18
C ILE A 179 2.71 25.15 -5.69
N SER A 180 2.49 26.43 -5.99
CA SER A 180 1.25 27.17 -5.69
C SER A 180 0.20 26.99 -6.79
#